data_AF-A0A367I2R3-F1
#
_entry.id   AF-A0A367I2R3-F1
#
_cell.length_a   1.000
_cell.length_b   1.000
_cell.length_c   1.000
_cell.angle_alpha   90.00
_cell.angle_beta   90.00
_cell.angle_gamma   90.00
#
_symmetry.space_group_name_H-M   'P 1'
#
loop_
_entity.id
_entity.type
_entity.pdbx_description
1 polymer ?
#
loop_
_entity_poly.entity_id
_entity_poly.type
_entity_poly.pdbx_seq_one_letter_code
_entity_poly.pdbx_strand_id
1 'polypeptide(L)'
;MSDGGLLQKAMEQQSSDTELVAEAVVVPPKGGPMFSNSLKLGLALALVSVVSMWIFSSPSIQSDWSFVILLPIVMGGASFWFIWNGIGRKHTEVISVVLILLLASPFMAMSVSSSSLTITDSTLSSDATTITLTIRESGGLFGSASGDADVSVSYGGEEVWTTSMPFAVNLKDGYGDYGQLVLPIVSFYSDNAADDAKYIVSIDVDGASDTYILNSAHLERTVEQVKNEALAAIGEGNDCDGGHDNCVIGVGLRTWVGLPRMSQANDPDPRPAPLVHADFEMSAVLSKDGVTAIEYPTVTVTNGEAIWDSESGVYGSGSAEVGDFGSELSLPGSVDDFVIGMPYIPRDDWQENDYGCYEFTVTLTQSPPWGDRTAHTASKYYELVEEGGDEDGSPDTHESWNEVSSC
;
A
#
# COMPACT_ATOMS: atom_id res chain seq x y z
N MET A 1 -48.12 -0.72 97.18
CA MET A 1 -47.53 -0.50 95.85
C MET A 1 -47.85 -1.78 95.09
N SER A 2 -48.87 -1.85 94.20
CA SER A 2 -49.09 -1.01 93.01
C SER A 2 -47.77 -0.93 92.20
N ASP A 3 -47.69 -1.29 90.92
CA ASP A 3 -48.69 -1.55 89.89
C ASP A 3 -48.05 -2.38 88.76
N GLY A 4 -48.89 -3.08 87.99
CA GLY A 4 -48.74 -3.37 86.55
C GLY A 4 -47.60 -4.31 86.13
N GLY A 5 -47.81 -5.45 85.48
CA GLY A 5 -48.94 -5.86 84.65
C GLY A 5 -48.41 -6.40 83.32
N LEU A 6 -49.33 -7.06 82.60
CA LEU A 6 -49.29 -7.48 81.19
C LEU A 6 -48.65 -8.87 80.99
N LEU A 7 -49.40 -9.98 81.10
CA LEU A 7 -50.51 -10.37 80.19
C LEU A 7 -50.18 -10.21 78.67
N GLN A 8 -48.94 -9.87 78.35
CA GLN A 8 -48.43 -9.55 77.01
C GLN A 8 -47.14 -10.33 76.69
N LYS A 9 -46.70 -11.24 77.57
CA LYS A 9 -45.41 -11.94 77.41
C LYS A 9 -45.41 -13.48 77.47
N ALA A 10 -46.57 -14.14 77.46
CA ALA A 10 -46.59 -15.59 77.21
C ALA A 10 -47.92 -16.12 76.64
N MET A 11 -48.70 -15.25 75.99
CA MET A 11 -49.74 -15.67 75.02
C MET A 11 -49.10 -16.31 73.75
N GLU A 12 -47.78 -16.45 73.72
CA GLU A 12 -46.96 -17.10 72.68
C GLU A 12 -46.55 -18.54 73.03
N GLN A 13 -46.96 -19.09 74.18
CA GLN A 13 -46.54 -20.43 74.61
C GLN A 13 -47.66 -21.49 74.62
N GLN A 14 -48.81 -21.20 73.99
CA GLN A 14 -49.96 -22.12 73.99
C GLN A 14 -50.78 -22.08 72.70
N SER A 15 -50.20 -22.59 71.61
CA SER A 15 -50.91 -23.25 70.49
C SER A 15 -49.84 -23.98 69.68
N SER A 16 -49.86 -25.27 69.41
CA SER A 16 -50.88 -26.30 69.54
C SER A 16 -50.21 -27.59 69.05
N ASP A 17 -50.61 -28.71 69.65
CA ASP A 17 -50.57 -30.07 69.10
C ASP A 17 -49.23 -30.77 68.87
N THR A 18 -48.95 -31.76 69.73
CA THR A 18 -48.18 -32.93 69.32
C THR A 18 -48.83 -34.18 69.93
N GLU A 19 -49.96 -34.58 69.34
CA GLU A 19 -50.43 -35.97 69.36
C GLU A 19 -50.10 -36.55 67.98
N LEU A 20 -49.20 -37.53 67.90
CA LEU A 20 -49.08 -38.45 66.77
C LEU A 20 -48.46 -39.76 67.28
N VAL A 21 -49.33 -40.68 67.69
CA VAL A 21 -49.06 -42.13 67.63
C VAL A 21 -49.68 -42.63 66.32
N ALA A 22 -48.84 -43.00 65.35
CA ALA A 22 -49.08 -44.09 64.38
C ALA A 22 -47.98 -44.07 63.30
N GLU A 23 -46.93 -44.88 63.47
CA GLU A 23 -46.06 -45.23 62.34
C GLU A 23 -46.66 -46.45 61.64
N ALA A 24 -47.24 -46.20 60.46
CA ALA A 24 -47.73 -47.19 59.54
C ALA A 24 -46.56 -47.76 58.72
N VAL A 25 -46.44 -49.09 58.79
CA VAL A 25 -45.93 -50.04 57.79
C VAL A 25 -45.13 -49.44 56.63
N VAL A 26 -43.83 -49.75 56.64
CA VAL A 26 -42.88 -49.60 55.53
C VAL A 26 -43.41 -50.32 54.28
N VAL A 27 -43.71 -49.55 53.23
CA VAL A 27 -43.87 -50.05 51.86
C VAL A 27 -42.52 -49.88 51.14
N PRO A 28 -41.94 -50.91 50.51
CA PRO A 28 -40.69 -50.76 49.77
C PRO A 28 -40.92 -49.87 48.54
N PRO A 29 -39.97 -49.00 48.16
CA PRO A 29 -40.13 -48.17 46.98
C PRO A 29 -40.18 -49.08 45.73
N LYS A 30 -41.32 -49.06 45.05
CA LYS A 30 -41.46 -49.56 43.68
C LYS A 30 -40.42 -48.84 42.82
N GLY A 31 -39.62 -49.60 42.08
CA GLY A 31 -38.72 -49.08 41.06
C GLY A 31 -39.48 -48.23 40.04
N GLY A 32 -39.45 -46.91 40.24
CA GLY A 32 -39.83 -45.94 39.23
C GLY A 32 -38.74 -45.84 38.16
N PRO A 33 -39.06 -45.34 36.96
CA PRO A 33 -38.06 -45.15 35.92
C PRO A 33 -36.91 -44.29 36.48
N MET A 34 -35.67 -44.72 36.23
CA MET A 34 -34.43 -44.14 36.77
C MET A 34 -34.23 -42.64 36.44
N PHE A 35 -35.08 -42.08 35.56
CA PHE A 35 -35.10 -40.66 35.18
C PHE A 35 -36.55 -40.17 35.02
N SER A 36 -36.88 -39.03 35.64
CA SER A 36 -38.17 -38.36 35.43
C SER A 36 -38.34 -37.88 33.98
N ASN A 37 -39.57 -37.75 33.47
CA ASN A 37 -39.81 -37.25 32.12
C ASN A 37 -39.24 -35.84 31.90
N SER A 38 -39.25 -35.00 32.94
CA SER A 38 -38.59 -33.68 32.94
C SER A 38 -37.08 -33.81 32.72
N LEU A 39 -36.43 -34.77 33.39
CA LEU A 39 -35.00 -34.97 33.28
C LEU A 39 -34.58 -35.49 31.89
N LYS A 40 -35.37 -36.37 31.27
CA LYS A 40 -35.15 -36.83 29.89
C LYS A 40 -35.27 -35.70 28.87
N LEU A 41 -36.29 -34.85 29.01
CA LEU A 41 -36.48 -33.70 28.14
C LEU A 41 -35.36 -32.68 28.30
N GLY A 42 -34.94 -32.40 29.54
CA GLY A 42 -33.82 -31.52 29.83
C GLY A 42 -32.51 -32.01 29.21
N LEU A 43 -32.19 -33.30 29.33
CA LEU A 43 -31.01 -33.90 28.72
C LEU A 43 -31.06 -33.87 27.19
N ALA A 44 -32.22 -34.12 26.58
CA ALA A 44 -32.38 -34.01 25.12
C ALA A 44 -32.16 -32.57 24.63
N LEU A 45 -32.72 -31.57 25.34
CA LEU A 45 -32.51 -30.16 25.02
C LEU A 45 -31.05 -29.73 25.24
N ALA A 46 -30.37 -30.25 26.27
CA ALA A 46 -28.94 -30.00 26.47
C ALA A 46 -28.13 -30.50 25.27
N LEU A 47 -28.41 -31.72 24.81
CA LEU A 47 -27.69 -32.30 23.69
C LEU A 47 -27.91 -31.51 22.40
N VAL A 48 -29.17 -31.14 22.10
CA VAL A 48 -29.45 -30.30 20.92
C VAL A 48 -28.78 -28.94 21.06
N SER A 49 -28.86 -28.30 22.24
CA SER A 49 -28.21 -27.02 22.52
C SER A 49 -26.70 -27.08 22.31
N VAL A 50 -26.00 -28.09 22.86
CA VAL A 50 -24.55 -28.25 22.68
C VAL A 50 -24.21 -28.48 21.21
N VAL A 51 -24.88 -29.41 20.52
CA VAL A 51 -24.61 -29.70 19.10
C VAL A 51 -24.84 -28.47 18.23
N SER A 52 -25.93 -27.74 18.46
CA SER A 52 -26.21 -26.51 17.71
C SER A 52 -25.26 -25.37 18.08
N MET A 53 -24.75 -25.32 19.32
CA MET A 53 -23.68 -24.40 19.73
C MET A 53 -22.42 -24.61 18.88
N TRP A 54 -22.03 -25.86 18.60
CA TRP A 54 -20.88 -26.18 17.73
C TRP A 54 -21.06 -25.76 16.27
N ILE A 55 -22.30 -25.73 15.77
CA ILE A 55 -22.58 -25.29 14.40
C ILE A 55 -22.57 -23.76 14.33
N PHE A 56 -23.35 -23.12 15.21
CA PHE A 56 -23.57 -21.67 15.17
C PHE A 56 -22.43 -20.83 15.74
N SER A 57 -21.48 -21.44 16.45
CA SER A 57 -20.27 -20.74 16.86
C SER A 57 -19.27 -20.52 15.72
N SER A 58 -19.44 -21.17 14.56
CA SER A 58 -18.51 -21.04 13.44
C SER A 58 -18.35 -19.58 12.97
N PRO A 59 -17.10 -19.10 12.74
CA PRO A 59 -16.85 -17.72 12.33
C PRO A 59 -17.62 -17.29 11.08
N SER A 60 -17.75 -18.19 10.10
CA SER A 60 -18.46 -17.93 8.84
C SER A 60 -19.97 -17.72 9.00
N ILE A 61 -20.60 -18.33 10.02
CA ILE A 61 -22.03 -18.10 10.30
C ILE A 61 -22.19 -16.83 11.14
N GLN A 62 -21.27 -16.57 12.07
CA GLN A 62 -21.34 -15.40 12.95
C GLN A 62 -21.09 -14.07 12.22
N SER A 63 -20.29 -14.06 11.14
CA SER A 63 -20.10 -12.85 10.31
C SER A 63 -21.42 -12.35 9.74
N ASP A 64 -22.26 -13.28 9.29
CA ASP A 64 -23.51 -12.98 8.58
C ASP A 64 -24.71 -12.92 9.54
N TRP A 65 -24.67 -13.66 10.65
CA TRP A 65 -25.80 -13.88 11.56
C TRP A 65 -25.39 -13.95 13.04
N SER A 66 -24.72 -12.91 13.54
CA SER A 66 -24.22 -12.84 14.93
C SER A 66 -25.26 -13.18 16.03
N PHE A 67 -26.55 -12.90 15.81
CA PHE A 67 -27.61 -13.18 16.79
C PHE A 67 -28.09 -14.64 16.83
N VAL A 68 -27.74 -15.48 15.84
CA VAL A 68 -28.20 -16.89 15.78
C VAL A 68 -27.66 -17.71 16.97
N ILE A 69 -26.54 -17.29 17.57
CA ILE A 69 -25.98 -17.91 18.78
C ILE A 69 -26.91 -17.83 19.99
N LEU A 70 -27.90 -16.92 20.00
CA LEU A 70 -28.88 -16.84 21.08
C LEU A 70 -29.79 -18.08 21.14
N LEU A 71 -30.05 -18.74 20.01
CA LEU A 71 -30.89 -19.94 19.95
C LEU A 71 -30.36 -21.09 20.83
N PRO A 72 -29.11 -21.58 20.64
CA PRO A 72 -28.57 -22.63 21.48
C PRO A 72 -28.43 -22.18 22.95
N ILE A 73 -28.20 -20.89 23.24
CA ILE A 73 -28.14 -20.36 24.61
C ILE A 73 -29.52 -20.46 25.30
N VAL A 74 -30.59 -20.03 24.63
CA VAL A 74 -31.96 -20.13 25.16
C VAL A 74 -32.35 -21.59 25.37
N MET A 75 -32.00 -22.48 24.45
CA MET A 75 -32.22 -23.92 24.60
C MET A 75 -31.43 -24.51 25.77
N GLY A 76 -30.20 -24.05 26.00
CA GLY A 76 -29.38 -24.43 27.15
C GLY A 76 -29.99 -23.97 28.48
N GLY A 77 -30.52 -22.75 28.53
CA GLY A 77 -31.27 -22.24 29.68
C GLY A 77 -32.54 -23.03 29.97
N ALA A 78 -33.31 -23.37 28.93
CA ALA A 78 -34.49 -24.23 29.04
C ALA A 78 -34.12 -25.64 29.54
N SER A 79 -33.07 -26.23 28.97
CA SER A 79 -32.51 -27.51 29.41
C SER A 79 -32.16 -27.50 30.90
N PHE A 80 -31.41 -26.48 31.34
CA PHE A 80 -31.04 -26.30 32.73
C PHE A 80 -32.27 -26.30 33.65
N TRP A 81 -33.32 -25.56 33.30
CA TRP A 81 -34.56 -25.51 34.07
C TRP A 81 -35.23 -26.89 34.23
N PHE A 82 -35.28 -27.69 33.16
CA PHE A 82 -35.85 -29.05 33.19
C PHE A 82 -35.01 -30.05 33.98
N ILE A 83 -33.67 -29.98 33.87
CA ILE A 83 -32.73 -30.83 34.63
C ILE A 83 -32.78 -30.47 36.13
N TRP A 84 -32.76 -29.17 36.43
CA TRP A 84 -32.86 -28.62 37.78
C TRP A 84 -34.10 -29.09 38.54
N ASN A 85 -35.27 -29.02 37.88
CA ASN A 85 -36.52 -29.52 38.44
C ASN A 85 -36.54 -31.05 38.51
N GLY A 86 -35.90 -31.74 37.57
CA GLY A 86 -35.85 -33.21 37.52
C GLY A 86 -35.00 -33.87 38.62
N ILE A 87 -34.00 -33.18 39.16
CA ILE A 87 -33.05 -33.67 40.19
C ILE A 87 -33.36 -33.09 41.59
N GLY A 88 -34.41 -32.26 41.71
CA GLY A 88 -34.83 -31.71 43.00
C GLY A 88 -33.86 -30.67 43.58
N ARG A 89 -33.17 -29.91 42.71
CA ARG A 89 -32.33 -28.74 43.06
C ARG A 89 -31.13 -28.99 43.98
N LYS A 90 -30.77 -30.24 44.23
CA LYS A 90 -29.67 -30.59 45.15
C LYS A 90 -28.27 -30.36 44.59
N HIS A 91 -28.14 -30.29 43.26
CA HIS A 91 -26.86 -30.21 42.54
C HIS A 91 -26.77 -29.04 41.56
N THR A 92 -27.58 -28.02 41.85
CA THR A 92 -27.61 -26.69 41.23
C THR A 92 -26.26 -26.19 40.72
N GLU A 93 -25.30 -26.06 41.61
CA GLU A 93 -24.00 -25.43 41.32
C GLU A 93 -23.22 -26.26 40.29
N VAL A 94 -23.17 -27.57 40.50
CA VAL A 94 -22.46 -28.51 39.62
C VAL A 94 -23.09 -28.52 38.23
N ILE A 95 -24.43 -28.54 38.15
CA ILE A 95 -25.15 -28.55 36.87
C ILE A 95 -24.90 -27.24 36.11
N SER A 96 -24.98 -26.10 36.78
CA SER A 96 -24.72 -24.79 36.17
C SER A 96 -23.29 -24.71 35.62
N VAL A 97 -22.28 -25.10 36.41
CA VAL A 97 -20.88 -25.05 35.99
C VAL A 97 -20.63 -25.96 34.80
N VAL A 98 -21.12 -27.21 34.82
CA VAL A 98 -20.94 -28.16 33.72
C VAL A 98 -21.62 -27.66 32.44
N LEU A 99 -22.82 -27.10 32.54
CA LEU A 99 -23.57 -26.62 31.38
C LEU A 99 -22.93 -25.35 30.79
N ILE A 100 -22.41 -24.45 31.62
CA ILE A 100 -21.61 -23.29 31.17
C ILE A 100 -20.33 -23.75 30.47
N LEU A 101 -19.58 -24.70 31.06
CA LEU A 101 -18.35 -25.21 30.45
C LEU A 101 -18.61 -25.90 29.10
N LEU A 102 -19.69 -26.67 29.00
CA LEU A 102 -20.10 -27.31 27.74
C LEU A 102 -20.49 -26.29 26.68
N LEU A 103 -21.22 -25.22 27.04
CA LEU A 103 -21.61 -24.16 26.12
C LEU A 103 -20.45 -23.21 25.77
N ALA A 104 -19.45 -23.08 26.64
CA ALA A 104 -18.23 -22.31 26.37
C ALA A 104 -17.20 -23.10 25.55
N SER A 105 -17.27 -24.44 25.55
CA SER A 105 -16.31 -25.31 24.85
C SER A 105 -16.18 -25.04 23.35
N PRO A 106 -17.24 -24.75 22.58
CA PRO A 106 -17.12 -24.46 21.15
C PRO A 106 -16.39 -23.12 20.93
N PHE A 107 -16.64 -22.12 21.77
CA PHE A 107 -15.91 -20.85 21.68
C PHE A 107 -14.43 -21.04 21.99
N MET A 108 -14.10 -21.75 23.07
CA MET A 108 -12.69 -22.02 23.36
C MET A 108 -12.03 -22.86 22.27
N ALA A 109 -12.73 -23.85 21.70
CA ALA A 109 -12.20 -24.64 20.59
C ALA A 109 -11.97 -23.79 19.33
N MET A 110 -12.93 -22.93 18.97
CA MET A 110 -12.83 -22.08 17.79
C MET A 110 -11.81 -20.96 17.97
N SER A 111 -11.76 -20.31 19.14
CA SER A 111 -10.73 -19.31 19.45
C SER A 111 -9.32 -19.90 19.52
N VAL A 112 -9.17 -21.22 19.65
CA VAL A 112 -7.87 -21.89 19.54
C VAL A 112 -7.54 -22.27 18.09
N SER A 113 -8.55 -22.46 17.24
CA SER A 113 -8.37 -22.96 15.87
C SER A 113 -8.54 -21.93 14.75
N SER A 114 -9.13 -20.75 15.01
CA SER A 114 -9.38 -19.72 13.98
C SER A 114 -8.50 -18.51 14.21
N SER A 115 -7.32 -18.50 13.60
CA SER A 115 -6.52 -17.28 13.40
C SER A 115 -6.88 -16.68 12.04
N SER A 116 -6.86 -15.35 11.96
CA SER A 116 -6.90 -14.59 10.70
C SER A 116 -5.67 -13.72 10.62
N LEU A 117 -5.03 -13.72 9.45
CA LEU A 117 -3.97 -12.79 9.12
C LEU A 117 -4.55 -11.56 8.45
N THR A 118 -3.91 -10.41 8.68
CA THR A 118 -4.28 -9.15 8.04
C THR A 118 -3.03 -8.36 7.74
N ILE A 119 -2.85 -7.99 6.48
CA ILE A 119 -1.82 -7.06 6.03
C ILE A 119 -2.33 -5.64 6.33
N THR A 120 -1.70 -4.99 7.30
CA THR A 120 -2.16 -3.67 7.78
C THR A 120 -1.51 -2.51 7.07
N ASP A 121 -0.29 -2.71 6.56
CA ASP A 121 0.48 -1.64 5.95
C ASP A 121 1.53 -2.16 4.96
N SER A 122 1.95 -1.30 4.04
CA SER A 122 3.07 -1.54 3.12
C SER A 122 3.97 -0.31 3.06
N THR A 123 5.26 -0.49 3.30
CA THR A 123 6.24 0.60 3.32
C THR A 123 7.34 0.35 2.30
N LEU A 124 7.68 1.39 1.53
CA LEU A 124 8.80 1.35 0.59
C LEU A 124 10.11 1.58 1.36
N SER A 125 11.17 0.83 1.03
CA SER A 125 12.51 1.09 1.55
C SER A 125 13.07 2.42 1.04
N SER A 126 14.04 3.00 1.76
CA SER A 126 14.61 4.31 1.40
C SER A 126 15.34 4.33 0.04
N ASP A 127 15.83 3.17 -0.40
CA ASP A 127 16.47 2.96 -1.71
C ASP A 127 15.45 2.52 -2.78
N ALA A 128 14.16 2.46 -2.44
CA ALA A 128 13.07 1.99 -3.27
C ALA A 128 13.28 0.60 -3.90
N THR A 129 14.08 -0.28 -3.31
CA THR A 129 14.33 -1.63 -3.85
C THR A 129 13.38 -2.69 -3.31
N THR A 130 12.80 -2.46 -2.12
CA THR A 130 11.97 -3.42 -1.41
C THR A 130 10.69 -2.80 -0.85
N ILE A 131 9.64 -3.60 -0.73
CA ILE A 131 8.41 -3.24 -0.01
C ILE A 131 8.31 -4.13 1.22
N THR A 132 8.17 -3.52 2.39
CA THR A 132 7.96 -4.23 3.66
C THR A 132 6.46 -4.24 3.98
N LEU A 133 5.89 -5.44 4.11
CA LEU A 133 4.53 -5.64 4.56
C LEU A 133 4.49 -5.81 6.07
N THR A 134 3.57 -5.12 6.73
CA THR A 134 3.28 -5.32 8.16
C THR A 134 2.03 -6.18 8.29
N ILE A 135 2.17 -7.32 8.96
CA ILE A 135 1.14 -8.36 9.04
C ILE A 135 0.78 -8.60 10.50
N ARG A 136 -0.51 -8.64 10.80
CA ARG A 136 -1.02 -8.91 12.15
C ARG A 136 -1.90 -10.13 12.16
N GLU A 137 -1.84 -10.86 13.26
CA GLU A 137 -2.73 -11.97 13.54
C GLU A 137 -3.85 -11.51 14.48
N SER A 138 -5.07 -11.95 14.21
CA SER A 138 -6.24 -11.77 15.08
C SER A 138 -6.96 -13.10 15.28
N GLY A 139 -7.68 -13.26 16.40
CA GLY A 139 -8.60 -14.40 16.60
C GLY A 139 -8.05 -15.64 17.32
N GLY A 140 -6.73 -15.77 17.52
CA GLY A 140 -6.11 -16.91 18.22
C GLY A 140 -5.83 -16.66 19.72
N LEU A 141 -6.32 -17.53 20.62
CA LEU A 141 -6.05 -17.48 22.08
C LEU A 141 -4.56 -17.73 22.42
N PHE A 142 -3.84 -18.43 21.54
CA PHE A 142 -2.41 -18.73 21.65
C PHE A 142 -1.62 -18.33 20.39
N GLY A 143 -2.21 -17.49 19.53
CA GLY A 143 -1.69 -17.20 18.19
C GLY A 143 -0.38 -16.40 18.22
N SER A 144 0.66 -16.98 17.62
CA SER A 144 1.83 -16.27 17.11
C SER A 144 2.19 -16.98 15.80
N ALA A 145 1.44 -16.67 14.74
CA ALA A 145 1.59 -17.27 13.42
C ALA A 145 3.07 -17.28 13.06
N SER A 146 3.61 -18.47 12.85
CA SER A 146 5.01 -18.71 12.56
C SER A 146 5.14 -19.97 11.72
N GLY A 147 6.07 -19.94 10.77
CA GLY A 147 6.21 -20.99 9.78
C GLY A 147 6.76 -20.42 8.48
N ASP A 148 6.45 -21.10 7.38
CA ASP A 148 6.72 -20.59 6.05
C ASP A 148 5.42 -19.98 5.49
N ALA A 149 5.51 -18.74 5.02
CA ALA A 149 4.44 -18.03 4.36
C ALA A 149 4.56 -18.21 2.86
N ASP A 150 3.49 -18.70 2.23
CA ASP A 150 3.38 -18.72 0.78
C ASP A 150 2.89 -17.35 0.30
N VAL A 151 3.77 -16.64 -0.40
CA VAL A 151 3.56 -15.28 -0.89
C VAL A 151 3.46 -15.32 -2.40
N SER A 152 2.39 -14.76 -2.95
CA SER A 152 2.29 -14.51 -4.38
C SER A 152 1.95 -13.05 -4.67
N VAL A 153 2.41 -12.59 -5.82
CA VAL A 153 2.10 -11.26 -6.35
C VAL A 153 1.45 -11.46 -7.70
N SER A 154 0.29 -10.82 -7.88
CA SER A 154 -0.41 -10.75 -9.14
C SER A 154 -0.39 -9.33 -9.71
N TYR A 155 -0.34 -9.23 -11.03
CA TYR A 155 -0.41 -7.99 -11.80
C TYR A 155 -1.42 -8.17 -12.92
N GLY A 156 -2.38 -7.25 -13.07
CA GLY A 156 -3.43 -7.37 -14.10
C GLY A 156 -4.32 -8.62 -13.97
N GLY A 157 -4.35 -9.24 -12.78
CA GLY A 157 -5.07 -10.49 -12.52
C GLY A 157 -4.30 -11.77 -12.83
N GLU A 158 -3.05 -11.68 -13.32
CA GLU A 158 -2.16 -12.82 -13.53
C GLU A 158 -1.10 -12.89 -12.43
N GLU A 159 -0.78 -14.09 -11.95
CA GLU A 159 0.31 -14.30 -10.99
C GLU A 159 1.66 -14.12 -11.69
N VAL A 160 2.46 -13.15 -11.23
CA VAL A 160 3.76 -12.80 -11.83
C VAL A 160 4.94 -13.26 -10.98
N TRP A 161 4.71 -13.52 -9.69
CA TRP A 161 5.74 -13.99 -8.77
C TRP A 161 5.13 -14.80 -7.64
N THR A 162 5.83 -15.84 -7.21
CA THR A 162 5.44 -16.69 -6.09
C THR A 162 6.67 -17.21 -5.38
N THR A 163 6.63 -17.25 -4.05
CA THR A 163 7.72 -17.78 -3.22
C THR A 163 7.19 -18.22 -1.87
N SER A 164 7.94 -19.09 -1.20
CA SER A 164 7.74 -19.38 0.22
C SER A 164 8.82 -18.67 1.03
N MET A 165 8.45 -17.99 2.13
CA MET A 165 9.36 -17.17 2.95
C MET A 165 9.14 -17.47 4.44
N PRO A 166 10.20 -17.54 5.26
CA PRO A 166 10.01 -17.70 6.70
C PRO A 166 9.28 -16.48 7.28
N PHE A 167 8.22 -16.72 8.04
CA PHE A 167 7.38 -15.71 8.66
C PHE A 167 7.19 -15.99 10.15
N ALA A 168 7.16 -14.94 10.95
CA ALA A 168 6.78 -15.02 12.35
C ALA A 168 6.20 -13.68 12.83
N VAL A 169 5.11 -13.74 13.60
CA VAL A 169 4.61 -12.61 14.40
C VAL A 169 5.43 -12.52 15.69
N ASN A 170 6.57 -11.83 15.62
CA ASN A 170 7.55 -11.75 16.72
C ASN A 170 7.96 -10.32 17.09
N LEU A 171 7.37 -9.31 16.44
CA LEU A 171 7.59 -7.90 16.73
C LEU A 171 6.40 -7.33 17.53
N LYS A 172 6.61 -6.20 18.19
CA LYS A 172 5.59 -5.53 19.01
C LYS A 172 5.63 -4.03 18.82
N ASP A 173 4.46 -3.41 18.77
CA ASP A 173 4.31 -1.95 18.79
C ASP A 173 3.11 -1.52 19.66
N GLY A 174 2.74 -0.24 19.59
CA GLY A 174 1.61 0.32 20.34
C GLY A 174 0.24 -0.22 19.93
N TYR A 175 0.16 -1.00 18.83
CA TYR A 175 -1.08 -1.58 18.30
C TYR A 175 -1.16 -3.10 18.49
N GLY A 176 -0.08 -3.75 18.95
CA GLY A 176 -0.03 -5.17 19.26
C GLY A 176 1.18 -5.88 18.65
N ASP A 177 1.12 -7.19 18.63
CA ASP A 177 2.16 -8.03 18.02
C ASP A 177 1.98 -8.01 16.48
N TYR A 178 3.09 -8.06 15.75
CA TYR A 178 3.09 -8.08 14.29
C TYR A 178 4.30 -8.86 13.74
N GLY A 179 4.21 -9.26 12.48
CA GLY A 179 5.30 -9.80 11.68
C GLY A 179 5.56 -8.93 10.46
N GLN A 180 6.70 -9.15 9.81
CA GLN A 180 7.07 -8.44 8.60
C GLN A 180 7.52 -9.40 7.51
N LEU A 181 7.17 -9.07 6.26
CA LEU A 181 7.71 -9.71 5.07
C LEU A 181 8.29 -8.64 4.14
N VAL A 182 9.47 -8.90 3.58
CA VAL A 182 10.19 -7.96 2.73
C VAL A 182 10.18 -8.51 1.30
N LEU A 183 9.53 -7.77 0.40
CA LEU A 183 9.34 -8.17 -0.99
C LEU A 183 10.33 -7.39 -1.88
N PRO A 184 11.23 -8.07 -2.61
CA PRO A 184 12.11 -7.42 -3.57
C PRO A 184 11.33 -7.05 -4.84
N ILE A 185 11.22 -5.76 -5.15
CA ILE A 185 10.40 -5.25 -6.27
C ILE A 185 10.88 -5.83 -7.59
N VAL A 186 12.20 -5.89 -7.78
CA VAL A 186 12.84 -6.45 -8.99
C VAL A 186 12.42 -7.89 -9.30
N SER A 187 11.92 -8.65 -8.32
CA SER A 187 11.53 -10.05 -8.50
C SER A 187 10.12 -10.24 -9.04
N PHE A 188 9.24 -9.25 -8.86
CA PHE A 188 7.83 -9.34 -9.26
C PHE A 188 7.38 -8.22 -10.21
N TYR A 189 8.17 -7.16 -10.36
CA TYR A 189 7.85 -6.07 -11.28
C TYR A 189 7.70 -6.60 -12.71
N SER A 190 6.55 -6.32 -13.30
CA SER A 190 6.18 -6.74 -14.65
C SER A 190 5.94 -5.53 -15.56
N ASP A 191 5.21 -4.52 -15.09
CA ASP A 191 5.01 -3.25 -15.77
C ASP A 191 4.47 -2.18 -14.79
N ASN A 192 4.22 -0.96 -15.25
CA ASN A 192 3.67 0.13 -14.45
C ASN A 192 2.33 -0.26 -13.79
N ALA A 193 2.19 0.07 -12.50
CA ALA A 193 0.91 -0.03 -11.84
C ALA A 193 -0.10 0.97 -12.44
N ALA A 194 -1.30 0.49 -12.76
CA ALA A 194 -2.38 1.29 -13.33
C ALA A 194 -3.74 0.94 -12.68
N ASP A 195 -4.78 1.70 -13.01
CA ASP A 195 -6.13 1.48 -12.47
C ASP A 195 -6.70 0.09 -12.83
N ASP A 196 -6.38 -0.38 -14.03
CA ASP A 196 -6.77 -1.69 -14.58
C ASP A 196 -5.71 -2.79 -14.36
N ALA A 197 -4.48 -2.41 -13.98
CA ALA A 197 -3.38 -3.33 -13.74
C ALA A 197 -2.68 -3.03 -12.40
N LYS A 198 -3.25 -3.54 -11.31
CA LYS A 198 -2.74 -3.34 -9.94
C LYS A 198 -1.89 -4.51 -9.50
N TYR A 199 -0.91 -4.23 -8.66
CA TYR A 199 -0.17 -5.26 -7.93
C TYR A 199 -0.91 -5.67 -6.67
N ILE A 200 -1.29 -6.93 -6.58
CA ILE A 200 -1.98 -7.50 -5.42
C ILE A 200 -1.11 -8.60 -4.85
N VAL A 201 -0.70 -8.43 -3.59
CA VAL A 201 0.00 -9.46 -2.82
C VAL A 201 -1.05 -10.35 -2.16
N SER A 202 -0.84 -11.66 -2.23
CA SER A 202 -1.54 -12.66 -1.42
C SER A 202 -0.54 -13.36 -0.52
N ILE A 203 -0.93 -13.59 0.73
CA ILE A 203 -0.12 -14.29 1.72
C ILE A 203 -0.98 -15.37 2.33
N ASP A 204 -0.46 -16.59 2.40
CA ASP A 204 -1.05 -17.71 3.15
C ASP A 204 -0.03 -18.25 4.16
N VAL A 205 -0.47 -18.41 5.40
CA VAL A 205 0.32 -19.08 6.45
C VAL A 205 -0.57 -20.10 7.12
N ASP A 206 -0.26 -21.38 6.94
CA ASP A 206 -1.02 -22.50 7.51
C ASP A 206 -2.54 -22.42 7.26
N GLY A 207 -2.95 -21.92 6.09
CA GLY A 207 -4.37 -21.78 5.70
C GLY A 207 -5.07 -20.52 6.19
N ALA A 208 -4.36 -19.62 6.90
CA ALA A 208 -4.81 -18.26 7.13
C ALA A 208 -4.27 -17.36 6.01
N SER A 209 -5.18 -16.80 5.19
CA SER A 209 -4.80 -16.00 4.03
C SER A 209 -5.30 -14.56 4.10
N ASP A 210 -4.55 -13.62 3.54
CA ASP A 210 -5.01 -12.26 3.27
C ASP A 210 -4.44 -11.71 1.95
N THR A 211 -5.09 -10.67 1.42
CA THR A 211 -4.67 -10.00 0.18
C THR A 211 -4.56 -8.49 0.38
N TYR A 212 -3.57 -7.86 -0.25
CA TYR A 212 -3.31 -6.44 -0.14
C TYR A 212 -2.93 -5.82 -1.47
N ILE A 213 -3.51 -4.67 -1.79
CA ILE A 213 -3.18 -3.90 -3.00
C ILE A 213 -1.98 -3.00 -2.66
N LEU A 214 -0.86 -3.19 -3.35
CA LEU A 214 0.32 -2.35 -3.18
C LEU A 214 0.06 -0.93 -3.69
N ASN A 215 0.73 0.05 -3.09
CA ASN A 215 0.65 1.43 -3.54
C ASN A 215 1.21 1.58 -4.97
N SER A 216 0.36 1.99 -5.92
CA SER A 216 0.72 2.16 -7.33
C SER A 216 1.90 3.12 -7.52
N ALA A 217 1.99 4.20 -6.74
CA ALA A 217 3.07 5.18 -6.87
C ALA A 217 4.46 4.59 -6.61
N HIS A 218 4.57 3.49 -5.86
CA HIS A 218 5.85 2.80 -5.64
C HIS A 218 6.27 1.91 -6.82
N LEU A 219 5.33 1.64 -7.73
CA LEU A 219 5.38 0.64 -8.81
C LEU A 219 5.09 1.26 -10.19
N GLU A 220 5.11 2.59 -10.30
CA GLU A 220 5.21 3.34 -11.55
C GLU A 220 6.72 3.63 -11.76
N ARG A 221 7.37 2.90 -12.67
CA ARG A 221 8.84 2.94 -12.87
C ARG A 221 9.29 2.83 -14.33
N THR A 222 8.46 2.28 -15.21
CA THR A 222 8.73 2.19 -16.65
C THR A 222 8.45 3.56 -17.27
N VAL A 223 9.45 4.13 -17.93
CA VAL A 223 9.34 5.34 -18.73
C VAL A 223 8.61 5.00 -20.02
N GLU A 224 7.62 5.80 -20.36
CA GLU A 224 6.83 5.60 -21.59
C GLU A 224 6.96 6.79 -22.54
N GLN A 225 7.24 7.98 -22.01
CA GLN A 225 7.35 9.20 -22.79
C GLN A 225 8.56 10.03 -22.37
N VAL A 226 9.29 10.52 -23.39
CA VAL A 226 10.34 11.52 -23.26
C VAL A 226 10.00 12.71 -24.16
N LYS A 227 10.36 13.92 -23.71
CA LYS A 227 10.27 15.16 -24.47
C LYS A 227 11.49 16.02 -24.20
N ASN A 228 11.83 16.90 -25.12
CA ASN A 228 13.02 17.73 -25.00
C ASN A 228 12.76 19.16 -25.46
N GLU A 229 13.59 20.09 -25.00
CA GLU A 229 13.58 21.49 -25.42
C GLU A 229 14.99 22.10 -25.28
N ALA A 230 15.37 22.92 -26.26
CA ALA A 230 16.54 23.77 -26.21
C ALA A 230 16.11 25.25 -26.23
N LEU A 231 16.55 26.00 -25.24
CA LEU A 231 16.26 27.42 -25.06
C LEU A 231 17.50 28.25 -25.35
N ALA A 232 17.42 29.25 -26.20
CA ALA A 232 18.54 30.18 -26.40
C ALA A 232 18.65 31.19 -25.25
N ALA A 233 19.88 31.39 -24.76
CA ALA A 233 20.25 32.55 -23.98
C ALA A 233 20.60 33.69 -24.96
N ILE A 234 20.03 34.87 -24.73
CA ILE A 234 20.17 36.03 -25.61
C ILE A 234 21.03 37.09 -24.91
N GLY A 235 22.16 37.43 -25.52
CA GLY A 235 23.02 38.52 -25.11
C GLY A 235 22.61 39.85 -25.72
N GLU A 236 23.02 40.94 -25.09
CA GLU A 236 22.81 42.31 -25.59
C GLU A 236 24.11 43.12 -25.50
N GLY A 237 24.27 44.08 -26.43
CA GLY A 237 25.36 45.06 -26.36
C GLY A 237 26.75 44.42 -26.42
N ASN A 238 27.49 44.45 -25.31
CA ASN A 238 28.88 43.97 -25.27
C ASN A 238 29.00 42.44 -25.32
N ASP A 239 27.89 41.72 -25.10
CA ASP A 239 27.86 40.26 -25.23
C ASP A 239 27.82 39.83 -26.70
N CYS A 240 27.54 40.78 -27.61
CA CYS A 240 27.41 40.56 -29.04
C CYS A 240 28.55 41.23 -29.81
N ASP A 241 29.36 40.41 -30.48
CA ASP A 241 30.34 40.89 -31.45
C ASP A 241 29.65 41.34 -32.76
N GLY A 242 30.37 41.93 -33.70
CA GLY A 242 29.87 42.15 -35.07
C GLY A 242 28.89 43.31 -35.28
N GLY A 243 28.42 43.97 -34.21
CA GLY A 243 27.48 45.09 -34.31
C GLY A 243 26.00 44.65 -34.26
N HIS A 244 25.73 43.44 -33.78
CA HIS A 244 24.38 42.95 -33.58
C HIS A 244 23.69 43.64 -32.40
N ASP A 245 22.38 43.90 -32.53
CA ASP A 245 21.55 44.42 -31.44
C ASP A 245 21.37 43.37 -30.34
N ASN A 246 21.20 42.11 -30.74
CA ASN A 246 21.19 40.94 -29.86
C ASN A 246 21.78 39.72 -30.58
N CYS A 247 22.20 38.72 -29.79
CA CYS A 247 22.85 37.52 -30.29
C CYS A 247 22.55 36.32 -29.40
N VAL A 248 22.56 35.13 -29.97
CA VAL A 248 22.47 33.87 -29.24
C VAL A 248 23.85 33.55 -28.66
N ILE A 249 23.97 33.69 -27.34
CA ILE A 249 25.23 33.49 -26.60
C ILE A 249 25.38 32.07 -26.05
N GLY A 250 24.34 31.25 -26.16
CA GLY A 250 24.37 29.84 -25.81
C GLY A 250 22.97 29.23 -25.69
N VAL A 251 22.90 27.98 -25.22
CA VAL A 251 21.63 27.25 -25.07
C VAL A 251 21.52 26.52 -23.74
N GLY A 252 20.35 26.64 -23.11
CA GLY A 252 19.92 25.77 -22.01
C GLY A 252 19.17 24.57 -22.56
N LEU A 253 19.55 23.36 -22.13
CA LEU A 253 18.93 22.12 -22.57
C LEU A 253 18.06 21.54 -21.46
N ARG A 254 16.87 21.05 -21.75
CA ARG A 254 16.03 20.35 -20.78
C ARG A 254 15.22 19.23 -21.40
N THR A 255 14.82 18.29 -20.55
CA THR A 255 14.03 17.12 -20.93
C THR A 255 12.92 16.87 -19.93
N TRP A 256 11.88 16.18 -20.35
CA TRP A 256 10.84 15.65 -19.47
C TRP A 256 10.71 14.16 -19.70
N VAL A 257 10.70 13.40 -18.61
CA VAL A 257 10.69 11.94 -18.64
C VAL A 257 9.57 11.41 -17.73
N GLY A 258 8.79 10.46 -18.23
CA GLY A 258 7.87 9.70 -17.39
C GLY A 258 6.67 9.12 -18.13
N LEU A 259 5.49 9.18 -17.51
CA LEU A 259 4.27 8.60 -18.08
C LEU A 259 3.54 9.60 -18.99
N PRO A 260 2.92 9.13 -20.09
CA PRO A 260 2.14 9.99 -20.97
C PRO A 260 0.96 10.60 -20.22
N ARG A 261 0.72 11.89 -20.44
CA ARG A 261 -0.51 12.55 -20.01
C ARG A 261 -1.47 12.71 -21.17
N MET A 262 -2.77 12.61 -20.90
CA MET A 262 -3.79 12.86 -21.91
C MET A 262 -3.75 14.32 -22.37
N SER A 263 -3.71 14.54 -23.68
CA SER A 263 -3.83 15.87 -24.29
C SER A 263 -5.13 16.55 -23.87
N GLN A 264 -5.06 17.83 -23.51
CA GLN A 264 -6.20 18.65 -23.13
C GLN A 264 -6.37 19.83 -24.11
N ALA A 265 -7.55 20.43 -24.15
CA ALA A 265 -7.83 21.53 -25.09
C ALA A 265 -6.92 22.77 -24.90
N ASN A 266 -6.41 22.97 -23.68
CA ASN A 266 -5.50 24.03 -23.29
C ASN A 266 -4.03 23.58 -23.16
N ASP A 267 -3.76 22.29 -23.33
CA ASP A 267 -2.42 21.68 -23.26
C ASP A 267 -2.42 20.45 -24.20
N PRO A 268 -2.35 20.67 -25.52
CA PRO A 268 -2.47 19.59 -26.50
C PRO A 268 -1.27 18.65 -26.49
N ASP A 269 -0.13 19.11 -25.98
CA ASP A 269 1.10 18.34 -25.90
C ASP A 269 1.69 18.38 -24.46
N PRO A 270 1.00 17.77 -23.49
CA PRO A 270 1.36 17.88 -22.08
C PRO A 270 2.72 17.25 -21.79
N ARG A 271 3.54 17.88 -20.96
CA ARG A 271 4.77 17.27 -20.40
C ARG A 271 4.42 15.94 -19.69
N PRO A 272 5.24 14.88 -19.77
CA PRO A 272 5.01 13.62 -19.03
C PRO A 272 4.71 13.82 -17.53
N ALA A 273 4.00 12.88 -16.92
CA ALA A 273 3.88 12.80 -15.46
C ALA A 273 5.17 12.24 -14.85
N PRO A 274 5.59 12.71 -13.66
CA PRO A 274 6.84 12.29 -13.03
C PRO A 274 6.87 10.81 -12.67
N LEU A 275 8.09 10.24 -12.68
CA LEU A 275 8.38 8.93 -12.11
C LEU A 275 9.49 9.07 -11.07
N VAL A 276 9.13 9.01 -9.77
CA VAL A 276 10.06 9.26 -8.65
C VAL A 276 11.10 8.14 -8.49
N HIS A 277 10.74 6.91 -8.88
CA HIS A 277 11.55 5.72 -8.64
C HIS A 277 12.03 5.05 -9.93
N ALA A 278 12.12 5.81 -11.03
CA ALA A 278 12.61 5.31 -12.31
C ALA A 278 14.14 5.24 -12.33
N ASP A 279 14.65 4.15 -12.91
CA ASP A 279 16.07 3.98 -13.21
C ASP A 279 16.24 3.99 -14.73
N PHE A 280 17.11 4.85 -15.26
CA PHE A 280 17.37 4.94 -16.70
C PHE A 280 18.73 5.55 -17.02
N GLU A 281 19.21 5.28 -18.23
CA GLU A 281 20.37 5.97 -18.82
C GLU A 281 19.90 6.84 -19.98
N MET A 282 20.45 8.05 -20.07
CA MET A 282 20.05 9.04 -21.05
C MET A 282 21.26 9.70 -21.72
N SER A 283 21.17 9.88 -23.03
CA SER A 283 22.08 10.67 -23.85
C SER A 283 21.32 11.85 -24.46
N ALA A 284 21.93 13.04 -24.48
CA ALA A 284 21.36 14.23 -25.07
C ALA A 284 22.38 14.88 -26.02
N VAL A 285 21.97 15.11 -27.26
CA VAL A 285 22.86 15.60 -28.33
C VAL A 285 22.17 16.74 -29.08
N LEU A 286 22.85 17.87 -29.20
CA LEU A 286 22.52 18.92 -30.15
C LEU A 286 23.41 18.75 -31.38
N SER A 287 22.82 18.67 -32.56
CA SER A 287 23.56 18.51 -33.82
C SER A 287 23.09 19.51 -34.86
N LYS A 288 23.96 19.87 -35.80
CA LYS A 288 23.65 20.71 -36.96
C LYS A 288 24.07 19.96 -38.22
N ASP A 289 23.15 19.78 -39.16
CA ASP A 289 23.39 19.04 -40.41
C ASP A 289 24.05 17.66 -40.20
N GLY A 290 23.72 16.99 -39.08
CA GLY A 290 24.28 15.70 -38.68
C GLY A 290 25.68 15.74 -38.05
N VAL A 291 26.24 16.93 -37.83
CA VAL A 291 27.49 17.16 -37.08
C VAL A 291 27.14 17.52 -35.64
N THR A 292 27.77 16.87 -34.67
CA THR A 292 27.56 17.18 -33.25
C THR A 292 28.02 18.60 -32.93
N ALA A 293 27.10 19.41 -32.41
CA ALA A 293 27.39 20.73 -31.84
C ALA A 293 27.66 20.62 -30.33
N ILE A 294 26.79 19.90 -29.61
CA ILE A 294 26.93 19.62 -28.18
C ILE A 294 26.63 18.15 -27.94
N GLU A 295 27.54 17.46 -27.26
CA GLU A 295 27.30 16.13 -26.71
C GLU A 295 27.25 16.26 -25.19
N TYR A 296 26.05 16.21 -24.61
CA TYR A 296 25.91 16.29 -23.16
C TYR A 296 26.39 14.97 -22.53
N PRO A 297 27.14 15.01 -21.41
CA PRO A 297 27.59 13.81 -20.72
C PRO A 297 26.43 12.85 -20.42
N THR A 298 26.69 11.54 -20.51
CA THR A 298 25.65 10.53 -20.23
C THR A 298 25.10 10.73 -18.82
N VAL A 299 23.77 10.83 -18.73
CA VAL A 299 23.07 10.98 -17.46
C VAL A 299 22.59 9.60 -17.02
N THR A 300 22.98 9.19 -15.81
CA THR A 300 22.46 8.00 -15.16
C THR A 300 21.49 8.42 -14.06
N VAL A 301 20.26 7.91 -14.13
CA VAL A 301 19.24 8.14 -13.11
C VAL A 301 19.02 6.85 -12.33
N THR A 302 19.06 6.93 -11.01
CA THR A 302 18.77 5.83 -10.10
C THR A 302 17.88 6.33 -8.98
N ASN A 303 16.67 5.76 -8.86
CA ASN A 303 15.70 6.12 -7.83
C ASN A 303 15.46 7.65 -7.74
N GLY A 304 15.30 8.31 -8.88
CA GLY A 304 15.05 9.76 -8.95
C GLY A 304 16.28 10.65 -8.77
N GLU A 305 17.47 10.09 -8.56
CA GLU A 305 18.73 10.85 -8.51
C GLU A 305 19.46 10.74 -9.85
N ALA A 306 19.64 11.88 -10.54
CA ALA A 306 20.38 11.99 -11.79
C ALA A 306 21.81 12.43 -11.54
N ILE A 307 22.77 11.74 -12.18
CA ILE A 307 24.21 12.02 -12.07
C ILE A 307 24.84 11.99 -13.46
N TRP A 308 25.77 12.92 -13.71
CA TRP A 308 26.59 12.98 -14.93
C TRP A 308 27.97 13.58 -14.63
N ASP A 309 28.92 13.44 -15.56
CA ASP A 309 30.23 14.09 -15.45
C ASP A 309 30.07 15.60 -15.73
N SER A 310 30.38 16.46 -14.76
CA SER A 310 30.28 17.91 -14.95
C SER A 310 31.38 18.49 -15.84
N GLU A 311 32.39 17.69 -16.21
CA GLU A 311 33.57 18.12 -16.97
C GLU A 311 34.22 19.37 -16.38
N SER A 312 34.49 19.34 -15.07
CA SER A 312 35.04 20.49 -14.32
C SER A 312 34.13 21.73 -14.28
N GLY A 313 32.82 21.54 -14.43
CA GLY A 313 31.80 22.59 -14.30
C GLY A 313 31.25 23.12 -15.62
N VAL A 314 31.66 22.56 -16.77
CA VAL A 314 31.10 22.90 -18.09
C VAL A 314 29.61 22.53 -18.15
N TYR A 315 29.24 21.39 -17.56
CA TYR A 315 27.87 20.88 -17.53
C TYR A 315 27.26 20.99 -16.12
N GLY A 316 27.35 22.18 -15.53
CA GLY A 316 26.77 22.49 -14.22
C GLY A 316 27.34 21.66 -13.06
N SER A 317 26.47 21.23 -12.15
CA SER A 317 26.85 20.55 -10.90
C SER A 317 27.22 19.07 -11.07
N GLY A 318 26.78 18.42 -12.15
CA GLY A 318 26.91 16.96 -12.31
C GLY A 318 25.80 16.15 -11.63
N SER A 319 24.75 16.79 -11.11
CA SER A 319 23.64 16.10 -10.44
C SER A 319 22.33 16.90 -10.41
N ALA A 320 21.20 16.19 -10.44
CA ALA A 320 19.85 16.75 -10.26
C ALA A 320 18.89 15.72 -9.67
N GLU A 321 17.75 16.18 -9.14
CA GLU A 321 16.63 15.31 -8.76
C GLU A 321 15.60 15.26 -9.90
N VAL A 322 15.02 14.09 -10.13
CA VAL A 322 14.01 13.82 -11.16
C VAL A 322 12.82 13.12 -10.53
N GLY A 323 11.61 13.55 -10.88
CA GLY A 323 10.37 12.91 -10.45
C GLY A 323 9.76 13.50 -9.17
N ASP A 324 10.55 13.97 -8.20
CA ASP A 324 9.99 14.51 -6.95
C ASP A 324 9.25 15.84 -7.18
N PHE A 325 9.85 16.74 -7.97
CA PHE A 325 9.28 18.05 -8.33
C PHE A 325 8.88 18.12 -9.81
N GLY A 326 8.26 17.06 -10.31
CA GLY A 326 7.82 16.96 -11.70
C GLY A 326 8.77 16.14 -12.58
N SER A 327 8.41 16.02 -13.85
CA SER A 327 9.13 15.20 -14.82
C SER A 327 10.35 15.89 -15.45
N GLU A 328 10.56 17.16 -15.13
CA GLU A 328 11.62 17.98 -15.73
C GLU A 328 12.99 17.60 -15.20
N LEU A 329 13.93 17.42 -16.13
CA LEU A 329 15.35 17.32 -15.85
C LEU A 329 16.05 18.42 -16.67
N SER A 330 16.61 19.37 -15.93
CA SER A 330 17.46 20.43 -16.52
C SER A 330 18.84 19.84 -16.83
N LEU A 331 19.39 20.20 -17.99
CA LEU A 331 20.73 19.84 -18.44
C LEU A 331 21.56 21.13 -18.51
N PRO A 332 22.03 21.63 -17.34
CA PRO A 332 22.63 22.95 -17.22
C PRO A 332 24.01 23.01 -17.88
N GLY A 333 24.37 24.20 -18.37
CA GLY A 333 25.75 24.53 -18.70
C GLY A 333 26.49 25.26 -17.57
N SER A 334 27.47 26.06 -17.94
CA SER A 334 28.43 26.70 -17.03
C SER A 334 28.07 28.14 -16.63
N VAL A 335 27.16 28.80 -17.36
CA VAL A 335 26.83 30.22 -17.17
C VAL A 335 25.36 30.40 -16.80
N ASP A 336 25.11 31.08 -15.68
CA ASP A 336 23.75 31.35 -15.19
C ASP A 336 23.01 32.37 -16.06
N ASP A 337 21.74 32.09 -16.39
CA ASP A 337 20.85 33.03 -17.05
C ASP A 337 19.46 33.03 -16.37
N PHE A 338 19.08 34.20 -15.87
CA PHE A 338 17.81 34.40 -15.15
C PHE A 338 16.60 34.56 -16.07
N VAL A 339 16.81 34.88 -17.35
CA VAL A 339 15.75 35.06 -18.35
C VAL A 339 15.20 33.70 -18.77
N ILE A 340 16.08 32.74 -19.09
CA ILE A 340 15.67 31.37 -19.39
C ILE A 340 15.43 30.53 -18.13
N GLY A 341 15.87 31.03 -16.97
CA GLY A 341 15.64 30.43 -15.65
C GLY A 341 16.53 29.20 -15.37
N MET A 342 17.64 29.06 -16.09
CA MET A 342 18.59 27.96 -15.93
C MET A 342 19.98 28.33 -16.48
N PRO A 343 21.05 27.65 -16.06
CA PRO A 343 22.36 27.81 -16.67
C PRO A 343 22.39 27.29 -18.11
N TYR A 344 23.06 28.00 -19.00
CA TYR A 344 23.22 27.63 -20.41
C TYR A 344 24.66 27.20 -20.71
N ILE A 345 24.82 26.45 -21.81
CA ILE A 345 26.10 26.07 -22.40
C ILE A 345 26.51 27.18 -23.38
N PRO A 346 27.60 27.93 -23.11
CA PRO A 346 28.06 29.02 -23.97
C PRO A 346 28.29 28.56 -25.41
N ARG A 347 27.96 29.41 -26.38
CA ARG A 347 28.13 29.14 -27.81
C ARG A 347 29.59 28.88 -28.20
N ASP A 348 30.52 29.47 -27.45
CA ASP A 348 31.96 29.24 -27.61
C ASP A 348 32.40 27.81 -27.22
N ASP A 349 31.61 27.12 -26.40
CA ASP A 349 31.87 25.75 -25.96
C ASP A 349 31.29 24.69 -26.92
N TRP A 350 30.58 25.12 -27.97
CA TRP A 350 30.00 24.20 -28.96
C TRP A 350 31.08 23.79 -29.98
N GLN A 351 31.03 22.54 -30.42
CA GLN A 351 31.93 22.03 -31.47
C GLN A 351 31.59 22.59 -32.86
N GLU A 352 30.31 22.91 -33.08
CA GLU A 352 29.74 23.51 -34.28
C GLU A 352 28.75 24.60 -33.83
N ASN A 353 28.98 25.84 -34.25
CA ASN A 353 28.26 27.01 -33.75
C ASN A 353 27.85 28.04 -34.82
N ASP A 354 27.99 27.71 -36.10
CA ASP A 354 27.57 28.59 -37.20
C ASP A 354 26.04 28.59 -37.38
N TYR A 355 25.50 29.60 -38.06
CA TYR A 355 24.08 29.67 -38.44
C TYR A 355 23.59 28.42 -39.18
N GLY A 356 22.32 28.05 -38.99
CA GLY A 356 21.69 26.90 -39.64
C GLY A 356 20.67 26.20 -38.76
N CYS A 357 20.28 25.00 -39.20
CA CYS A 357 19.27 24.21 -38.51
C CYS A 357 19.91 23.17 -37.57
N TYR A 358 19.52 23.24 -36.31
CA TYR A 358 19.96 22.37 -35.23
C TYR A 358 18.86 21.38 -34.85
N GLU A 359 19.22 20.12 -34.64
CA GLU A 359 18.37 19.09 -34.07
C GLU A 359 18.86 18.78 -32.65
N PHE A 360 17.99 18.96 -31.66
CA PHE A 360 18.21 18.49 -30.30
C PHE A 360 17.51 17.14 -30.14
N THR A 361 18.28 16.10 -29.81
CA THR A 361 17.79 14.73 -29.60
C THR A 361 18.11 14.25 -28.20
N VAL A 362 17.12 13.71 -27.53
CA VAL A 362 17.28 13.00 -26.25
C VAL A 362 16.90 11.55 -26.48
N THR A 363 17.77 10.63 -26.06
CA THR A 363 17.53 9.19 -26.11
C THR A 363 17.71 8.58 -24.74
N LEU A 364 16.75 7.78 -24.30
CA LEU A 364 16.70 7.15 -22.99
C LEU A 364 16.52 5.64 -23.12
N THR A 365 17.17 4.86 -22.28
CA THR A 365 16.97 3.40 -22.18
C THR A 365 16.82 2.94 -20.73
N GLN A 366 16.05 1.87 -20.53
CA GLN A 366 15.91 1.20 -19.24
C GLN A 366 16.32 -0.26 -19.33
N SER A 367 17.02 -0.75 -18.31
CA SER A 367 17.35 -2.17 -18.20
C SER A 367 16.22 -2.96 -17.54
N PRO A 368 16.12 -4.28 -17.80
CA PRO A 368 15.16 -5.14 -17.12
C PRO A 368 15.34 -5.09 -15.58
N PRO A 369 14.26 -5.15 -14.80
CA PRO A 369 12.86 -5.35 -15.23
C PRO A 369 12.12 -4.04 -15.57
N TRP A 370 12.76 -2.87 -15.46
CA TRP A 370 12.13 -1.56 -15.65
C TRP A 370 11.84 -1.23 -17.12
N GLY A 371 12.46 -1.95 -18.04
CA GLY A 371 12.20 -1.88 -19.47
C GLY A 371 12.91 -3.00 -20.19
N ASP A 372 12.74 -3.06 -21.50
CA ASP A 372 13.30 -4.09 -22.39
C ASP A 372 14.56 -3.62 -23.13
N ARG A 373 15.15 -2.50 -22.70
CA ARG A 373 16.24 -1.75 -23.36
C ARG A 373 15.83 -1.11 -24.69
N THR A 374 14.55 -0.99 -24.97
CA THR A 374 14.07 -0.13 -26.05
C THR A 374 14.40 1.32 -25.74
N ALA A 375 14.85 2.02 -26.77
CA ALA A 375 15.17 3.44 -26.70
C ALA A 375 13.89 4.27 -26.85
N HIS A 376 13.65 5.17 -25.90
CA HIS A 376 12.69 6.26 -26.02
C HIS A 376 13.45 7.48 -26.53
N THR A 377 13.06 7.99 -27.70
CA THR A 377 13.73 9.12 -28.35
C THR A 377 12.77 10.27 -28.60
N ALA A 378 13.20 11.49 -28.31
CA ALA A 378 12.53 12.72 -28.71
C ALA A 378 13.51 13.64 -29.44
N SER A 379 13.06 14.24 -30.54
CA SER A 379 13.80 15.24 -31.30
C SER A 379 12.98 16.52 -31.46
N LYS A 380 13.65 17.67 -31.38
CA LYS A 380 13.13 18.99 -31.73
C LYS A 380 14.13 19.72 -32.61
N TYR A 381 13.63 20.58 -33.49
CA TYR A 381 14.45 21.30 -34.46
C TYR A 381 14.39 22.80 -34.21
N TYR A 382 15.52 23.47 -34.40
CA TYR A 382 15.70 24.89 -34.14
C TYR A 382 16.51 25.53 -35.25
N GLU A 383 16.10 26.71 -35.71
CA GLU A 383 16.83 27.48 -36.70
C GLU A 383 17.54 28.65 -36.01
N LEU A 384 18.87 28.69 -36.15
CA LEU A 384 19.71 29.82 -35.75
C LEU A 384 19.96 30.68 -36.98
N VAL A 385 19.40 31.88 -37.00
CA VAL A 385 19.50 32.80 -38.15
C VAL A 385 19.89 34.20 -37.72
N GLU A 386 20.52 34.91 -38.64
CA GLU A 386 20.70 36.36 -38.56
C GLU A 386 19.57 37.04 -39.34
N GLU A 387 18.88 37.95 -38.69
CA GLU A 387 17.78 38.73 -39.24
C GLU A 387 18.12 40.23 -39.20
N GLY A 388 17.51 41.02 -40.07
CA GLY A 388 17.77 42.47 -40.15
C GLY A 388 18.85 42.86 -41.16
N GLY A 389 19.17 44.15 -41.21
CA GLY A 389 20.05 44.75 -42.22
C GLY A 389 19.32 45.13 -43.53
N ASP A 390 19.03 46.42 -43.72
CA ASP A 390 18.52 46.94 -44.99
C ASP A 390 19.66 47.13 -46.02
N GLU A 391 19.34 47.03 -47.32
CA GLU A 391 20.25 47.34 -48.46
C GLU A 391 20.89 48.75 -48.40
N ASP A 392 20.41 49.63 -47.51
CA ASP A 392 20.86 51.01 -47.31
C ASP A 392 21.87 51.21 -46.17
N GLY A 393 22.40 50.13 -45.57
CA GLY A 393 23.58 50.20 -44.69
C GLY A 393 23.29 50.55 -43.22
N SER A 394 22.13 50.15 -42.70
CA SER A 394 21.95 50.04 -41.24
C SER A 394 22.67 48.79 -40.74
N PRO A 395 23.60 48.88 -39.77
CA PRO A 395 24.39 47.74 -39.30
C PRO A 395 23.67 46.85 -38.29
N ASP A 396 22.47 47.24 -37.86
CA ASP A 396 21.76 46.60 -36.76
C ASP A 396 21.08 45.31 -37.29
N THR A 397 21.77 44.19 -37.15
CA THR A 397 21.24 42.84 -37.34
C THR A 397 21.03 42.15 -35.99
N HIS A 398 20.18 41.14 -35.92
CA HIS A 398 19.79 40.46 -34.69
C HIS A 398 19.76 38.95 -34.93
N GLU A 399 20.26 38.15 -33.99
CA GLU A 399 20.17 36.69 -34.10
C GLU A 399 18.89 36.17 -33.44
N SER A 400 18.29 35.13 -34.05
CA SER A 400 17.11 34.48 -33.50
C SER A 400 17.30 32.95 -33.44
N TRP A 401 16.68 32.34 -32.43
CA TRP A 401 16.62 30.89 -32.22
C TRP A 401 15.16 30.45 -32.24
N ASN A 402 14.73 29.91 -33.38
CA ASN A 402 13.32 29.63 -33.63
C ASN A 402 13.06 28.12 -33.68
N GLU A 403 12.09 27.62 -32.93
CA GLU A 403 11.62 26.24 -33.08
C GLU A 403 10.96 26.06 -34.47
N VAL A 404 11.42 25.07 -35.22
CA VAL A 404 10.94 24.74 -36.57
C VAL A 404 10.46 23.29 -36.64
N SER A 405 9.68 22.95 -37.66
CA SER A 405 9.12 21.60 -37.79
C SER A 405 10.13 20.53 -38.21
N SER A 406 11.23 20.95 -38.86
CA SER A 406 12.25 20.06 -39.44
C SER A 406 13.48 20.85 -39.88
N CYS A 407 14.64 20.22 -39.79
CA CYS A 407 15.78 20.41 -40.69
C CYS A 407 15.59 19.49 -41.93
#